data_AF-A0A6A5YXT1-F1
#
_entry.id   AF-A0A6A5YXT1-F1
#
_cell.length_a   1.000
_cell.length_b   1.000
_cell.length_c   1.000
_cell.angle_alpha   90.00
_cell.angle_beta   90.00
_cell.angle_gamma   90.00
#
_symmetry.space_group_name_H-M   'P 1'
#
loop_
_entity.id
_entity.type
_entity.pdbx_description
1 polymer ?
#
loop_
_entity_poly.entity_id
_entity_poly.type
_entity_poly.pdbx_seq_one_letter_code
_entity_poly.pdbx_strand_id
1 'polypeptide(L)'
;MQGRSFALRHEKLDWDEICNSLASWIDEALSLPLKGMPRDSFSLVFDGGPRTAQTVFDMVKQMAIFQDAREECFTRGLLHYTEGERRREWYISEGFPAAISDIVKGTSFISFEDALTGRPWDVSDILVGRDALSFQQWDESVAKSCSLPGGSRAGRALVA
;
A
#
# COMPACT_ATOMS: atom_id res chain seq x y z
N MET A 1 -12.51 -30.68 -7.14
CA MET A 1 -12.07 -29.37 -6.62
C MET A 1 -10.56 -29.44 -6.45
N GLN A 2 -9.81 -28.90 -7.41
CA GLN A 2 -8.34 -28.89 -7.36
C GLN A 2 -7.89 -27.53 -6.84
N GLY A 3 -7.45 -27.49 -5.59
CA GLY A 3 -6.79 -26.33 -5.01
C GLY A 3 -5.46 -26.10 -5.71
N ARG A 4 -5.31 -24.94 -6.33
CA ARG A 4 -4.02 -24.48 -6.85
C ARG A 4 -3.20 -23.97 -5.67
N SER A 5 -2.33 -24.83 -5.14
CA SER A 5 -1.26 -24.39 -4.25
C SER A 5 -0.14 -23.78 -5.11
N PHE A 6 0.05 -22.48 -4.99
CA PHE A 6 1.23 -21.82 -5.51
C PHE A 6 2.32 -21.91 -4.45
N ALA A 7 3.21 -22.88 -4.60
CA ALA A 7 4.48 -22.89 -3.89
C ALA A 7 5.33 -21.73 -4.43
N LEU A 8 5.28 -20.58 -3.76
CA LEU A 8 6.17 -19.46 -4.02
C LEU A 8 7.60 -19.93 -3.74
N ARG A 9 8.36 -20.22 -4.80
CA ARG A 9 9.81 -20.38 -4.71
C ARG A 9 10.37 -19.06 -4.21
N HIS A 10 11.43 -19.16 -3.41
CA HIS A 10 12.18 -18.07 -2.79
C HIS A 10 12.94 -17.19 -3.82
N GLU A 11 12.28 -16.77 -4.90
CA GLU A 11 12.71 -15.69 -5.78
C GLU A 11 12.19 -14.37 -5.19
N LYS A 12 13.00 -13.31 -5.24
CA LYS A 12 12.66 -11.98 -4.73
C LYS A 12 11.20 -11.63 -5.04
N LEU A 13 10.38 -11.50 -4.01
CA LEU A 13 9.01 -11.01 -4.13
C LEU A 13 9.04 -9.66 -4.85
N ASP A 14 8.36 -9.57 -5.98
CA ASP A 14 8.15 -8.31 -6.68
C ASP A 14 7.09 -7.52 -5.89
N TRP A 15 7.54 -6.43 -5.26
CA TRP A 15 6.72 -5.64 -4.36
C TRP A 15 5.54 -4.97 -5.06
N ASP A 16 5.77 -4.56 -6.30
CA ASP A 16 4.73 -3.95 -7.12
C ASP A 16 3.66 -5.01 -7.44
N GLU A 17 4.05 -6.25 -7.69
CA GLU A 17 3.11 -7.36 -7.91
C GLU A 17 2.26 -7.67 -6.67
N ILE A 18 2.86 -7.70 -5.47
CA ILE A 18 2.13 -7.93 -4.22
C ILE A 18 1.14 -6.79 -3.96
N CYS A 19 1.59 -5.54 -4.04
CA CYS A 19 0.74 -4.39 -3.74
C CYS A 19 -0.40 -4.27 -4.75
N ASN A 20 -0.13 -4.46 -6.04
CA ASN A 20 -1.17 -4.44 -7.07
C ASN A 20 -2.17 -5.58 -6.90
N SER A 21 -1.70 -6.79 -6.57
CA SER A 21 -2.57 -7.93 -6.31
C SER A 21 -3.49 -7.66 -5.11
N LEU A 22 -2.94 -7.21 -3.98
CA LEU A 22 -3.74 -6.88 -2.78
C LEU A 22 -4.73 -5.76 -3.04
N ALA A 23 -4.29 -4.71 -3.73
CA ALA A 23 -5.14 -3.58 -4.10
C ALA A 23 -6.34 -4.01 -4.92
N SER A 24 -6.13 -4.87 -5.94
CA SER A 24 -7.22 -5.39 -6.76
C SER A 24 -8.26 -6.17 -5.94
N TRP A 25 -7.82 -7.00 -4.98
CA TRP A 25 -8.73 -7.72 -4.09
C TRP A 25 -9.48 -6.79 -3.14
N ILE A 26 -8.80 -5.77 -2.60
CA ILE A 26 -9.41 -4.76 -1.73
C ILE A 26 -10.46 -3.97 -2.51
N ASP A 27 -10.11 -3.44 -3.68
CA ASP A 27 -11.01 -2.67 -4.54
C ASP A 27 -12.21 -3.51 -4.99
N GLU A 28 -11.97 -4.78 -5.35
CA GLU A 28 -13.05 -5.71 -5.70
C GLU A 28 -14.01 -5.89 -4.53
N ALA A 29 -13.49 -6.20 -3.34
CA ALA A 29 -14.30 -6.42 -2.15
C ALA A 29 -15.09 -5.16 -1.75
N LEU A 30 -14.49 -3.97 -1.86
CA LEU A 30 -15.16 -2.68 -1.65
C LEU A 30 -16.23 -2.39 -2.71
N SER A 31 -16.13 -2.97 -3.91
CA SER A 31 -17.12 -2.82 -4.98
C SER A 31 -18.37 -3.70 -4.80
N LEU A 32 -18.26 -4.81 -4.06
CA LEU A 32 -19.36 -5.77 -3.91
C LEU A 32 -20.64 -5.16 -3.30
N PRO A 33 -20.57 -4.29 -2.27
CA PRO A 33 -21.75 -3.61 -1.75
C PRO A 33 -22.44 -2.70 -2.75
N LEU A 34 -21.64 -2.02 -3.59
CA LEU A 34 -22.17 -1.17 -4.66
C LEU A 34 -22.86 -2.00 -5.76
N LYS A 35 -22.54 -3.29 -5.86
CA LYS A 35 -23.16 -4.25 -6.79
C LYS A 35 -24.35 -5.01 -6.18
N GLY A 36 -24.80 -4.61 -4.99
CA GLY A 36 -26.00 -5.15 -4.34
C GLY A 36 -25.73 -6.29 -3.34
N MET A 37 -24.47 -6.58 -3.01
CA MET A 37 -24.14 -7.55 -1.97
C MET A 37 -24.20 -6.89 -0.58
N PRO A 38 -24.98 -7.38 0.39
CA PRO A 38 -24.99 -6.80 1.73
C PRO A 38 -23.60 -6.82 2.38
N ARG A 39 -23.21 -5.74 3.09
CA ARG A 39 -21.89 -5.65 3.73
C ARG A 39 -21.65 -6.77 4.75
N ASP A 40 -22.71 -7.22 5.42
CA ASP A 40 -22.61 -8.24 6.47
C ASP A 40 -22.68 -9.67 5.93
N SER A 41 -22.80 -9.86 4.60
CA SER A 41 -22.89 -11.20 4.00
C SER A 41 -21.54 -11.79 3.61
N PHE A 42 -20.44 -11.02 3.70
CA PHE A 42 -19.11 -11.47 3.33
C PHE A 42 -18.01 -10.71 4.09
N SER A 43 -16.82 -11.31 4.15
CA SER A 43 -15.60 -10.70 4.66
C SER A 43 -14.42 -11.15 3.80
N LEU A 44 -13.42 -10.28 3.64
CA LEU A 44 -12.16 -10.64 2.99
C LEU A 44 -11.09 -10.80 4.06
N VAL A 45 -10.48 -11.98 4.14
CA VAL A 45 -9.41 -12.28 5.10
C VAL A 45 -8.16 -12.64 4.30
N PHE A 46 -7.08 -11.89 4.49
CA PHE A 46 -5.77 -12.25 3.98
C PHE A 46 -5.06 -13.15 4.99
N ASP A 47 -4.96 -14.44 4.66
CA ASP A 47 -4.24 -15.44 5.45
C ASP A 47 -2.92 -15.81 4.77
N GLY A 48 -1.83 -15.66 5.52
CA GLY A 48 -0.50 -16.17 5.15
C GLY A 48 0.28 -16.70 6.36
N GLY A 49 -0.40 -16.92 7.49
CA GLY A 49 0.20 -17.10 8.81
C GLY A 49 0.81 -15.82 9.41
N PRO A 50 1.07 -15.80 10.74
CA PRO A 50 1.29 -14.55 11.49
C PRO A 50 2.42 -13.67 10.96
N ARG A 51 3.56 -14.28 10.57
CA ARG A 51 4.73 -13.52 10.09
C ARG A 51 4.50 -12.91 8.71
N THR A 52 3.92 -13.67 7.80
CA THR A 52 3.69 -13.22 6.43
C THR A 52 2.61 -12.16 6.41
N ALA A 53 1.50 -12.40 7.12
CA ALA A 53 0.38 -11.47 7.22
C ALA A 53 0.83 -10.13 7.83
N GLN A 54 1.60 -10.16 8.94
CA GLN A 54 2.16 -8.93 9.52
C GLN A 54 3.09 -8.20 8.54
N THR A 55 3.99 -8.94 7.89
CA THR A 55 4.98 -8.35 6.97
C THR A 55 4.27 -7.62 5.82
N VAL A 56 3.31 -8.29 5.19
CA VAL A 56 2.52 -7.72 4.10
C VAL A 56 1.67 -6.54 4.60
N PHE A 57 1.05 -6.67 5.76
CA PHE A 57 0.21 -5.62 6.33
C PHE A 57 1.01 -4.35 6.66
N ASP A 58 2.17 -4.48 7.30
CA ASP A 58 3.06 -3.35 7.61
C ASP A 58 3.47 -2.59 6.34
N MET A 59 3.72 -3.32 5.26
CA MET A 59 4.11 -2.75 3.97
C MET A 59 2.95 -2.02 3.29
N VAL A 60 1.80 -2.67 3.17
CA VAL A 60 0.57 -2.09 2.60
C VAL A 60 0.17 -0.83 3.40
N LYS A 61 0.30 -0.88 4.71
CA LYS A 61 0.08 0.27 5.59
C LYS A 61 1.06 1.40 5.29
N GLN A 62 2.34 1.12 5.18
CA GLN A 62 3.35 2.13 4.86
C GLN A 62 3.08 2.79 3.50
N MET A 63 2.70 2.00 2.49
CA MET A 63 2.30 2.48 1.17
C MET A 63 1.08 3.40 1.23
N ALA A 64 0.08 3.01 2.02
CA ALA A 64 -1.13 3.79 2.22
C ALA A 64 -0.84 5.15 2.87
N ILE A 65 0.01 5.18 3.92
CA ILE A 65 0.43 6.44 4.56
C ILE A 65 1.23 7.30 3.59
N PHE A 66 2.09 6.71 2.76
CA PHE A 66 2.86 7.46 1.76
C PHE A 66 1.96 8.13 0.72
N GLN A 67 1.00 7.40 0.18
CA GLN A 67 0.05 7.97 -0.77
C GLN A 67 -0.78 9.08 -0.11
N ASP A 68 -1.27 8.87 1.13
CA ASP A 68 -2.02 9.87 1.90
C ASP A 68 -1.21 11.14 2.16
N ALA A 69 0.05 10.99 2.61
CA ALA A 69 0.97 12.10 2.85
C ALA A 69 1.25 12.90 1.56
N ARG A 70 1.34 12.21 0.42
CA ARG A 70 1.60 12.84 -0.87
C ARG A 70 0.41 13.69 -1.34
N GLU A 71 -0.80 13.15 -1.21
CA GLU A 71 -2.04 13.89 -1.53
C GLU A 71 -2.27 15.06 -0.57
N GLU A 72 -1.90 14.91 0.70
CA GLU A 72 -1.95 16.02 1.68
C GLU A 72 -0.95 17.13 1.32
N CYS A 73 0.29 16.79 0.95
CA CYS A 73 1.27 17.78 0.48
C CYS A 73 0.78 18.51 -0.77
N PHE A 74 0.13 17.81 -1.70
CA PHE A 74 -0.47 18.42 -2.88
C PHE A 74 -1.60 19.39 -2.52
N THR A 75 -2.50 18.96 -1.64
CA THR A 75 -3.62 19.79 -1.16
C THR A 75 -3.13 21.05 -0.45
N ARG A 76 -2.02 20.96 0.30
CA ARG A 76 -1.38 22.10 0.97
C ARG A 76 -0.55 22.99 0.05
N GLY A 77 -0.39 22.63 -1.22
CA GLY A 77 0.49 23.34 -2.17
C GLY A 77 1.98 23.22 -1.83
N LEU A 78 2.36 22.23 -1.02
CA LEU A 78 3.76 21.93 -0.70
C LEU A 78 4.41 21.06 -1.78
N LEU A 79 3.58 20.31 -2.51
CA LEU A 79 4.01 19.46 -3.60
C LEU A 79 3.13 19.76 -4.83
N HIS A 80 3.76 19.85 -6.00
CA HIS A 80 3.06 20.02 -7.27
C HIS A 80 3.40 18.86 -8.19
N TYR A 81 2.36 18.25 -8.77
CA TYR A 81 2.48 17.23 -9.80
C TYR A 81 1.28 17.28 -10.74
N THR A 82 1.46 16.84 -11.97
CA THR A 82 0.38 16.59 -12.93
C THR A 82 -0.40 15.32 -12.57
N GLU A 83 -1.59 15.13 -13.13
CA GLU A 83 -2.36 13.88 -12.93
C GLU A 83 -1.59 12.64 -13.44
N GLY A 84 -0.80 12.81 -14.51
CA GLY A 84 0.07 11.75 -15.02
C GLY A 84 1.14 11.37 -13.99
N GLU A 85 1.74 12.34 -13.32
CA GLU A 85 2.71 12.11 -12.24
C GLU A 85 2.05 11.62 -10.95
N ARG A 86 0.82 12.04 -10.66
CA ARG A 86 0.02 11.54 -9.53
C ARG A 86 -0.09 10.02 -9.59
N ARG A 87 -0.39 9.48 -10.77
CA ARG A 87 -0.57 8.05 -11.05
C ARG A 87 0.72 7.27 -11.35
N ARG A 88 1.90 7.85 -11.11
CA ARG A 88 3.20 7.14 -11.23
C ARG A 88 3.46 6.28 -9.99
N GLU A 89 4.70 5.80 -9.87
CA GLU A 89 5.21 4.94 -8.80
C GLU A 89 4.51 5.22 -7.45
N TRP A 90 4.14 4.14 -6.76
CA TRP A 90 3.54 4.15 -5.42
C TRP A 90 2.07 4.62 -5.32
N TYR A 91 1.43 5.01 -6.43
CA TYR A 91 -0.01 5.19 -6.49
C TYR A 91 -0.71 3.84 -6.73
N ILE A 92 -1.64 3.49 -5.85
CA ILE A 92 -2.36 2.21 -5.91
C ILE A 92 -3.78 2.41 -6.44
N SER A 93 -4.65 3.06 -5.66
CA SER A 93 -5.99 3.46 -6.08
C SER A 93 -6.46 4.63 -5.21
N GLU A 94 -7.49 5.36 -5.65
CA GLU A 94 -8.00 6.53 -4.91
C GLU A 94 -8.54 6.15 -3.53
N GLY A 95 -9.21 4.99 -3.43
CA GLY A 95 -9.78 4.49 -2.17
C GLY A 95 -8.79 3.74 -1.28
N PHE A 96 -7.59 3.44 -1.78
CA PHE A 96 -6.65 2.56 -1.08
C PHE A 96 -6.23 3.10 0.31
N PRO A 97 -5.80 4.36 0.49
CA PRO A 97 -5.43 4.86 1.81
C PRO A 97 -6.56 4.77 2.84
N ALA A 98 -7.78 5.14 2.43
CA ALA A 98 -8.96 5.06 3.27
C ALA A 98 -9.27 3.61 3.68
N ALA A 99 -9.20 2.68 2.72
CA ALA A 99 -9.41 1.26 2.98
C ALA A 99 -8.43 0.70 4.02
N ILE A 100 -7.14 1.01 3.88
CA ILE A 100 -6.13 0.53 4.84
C ILE A 100 -6.30 1.20 6.22
N SER A 101 -6.65 2.49 6.27
CA SER A 101 -7.01 3.16 7.52
C SER A 101 -8.17 2.43 8.25
N ASP A 102 -9.21 2.03 7.53
CA ASP A 102 -10.36 1.33 8.11
C ASP A 102 -9.99 -0.08 8.61
N ILE A 103 -9.07 -0.76 7.91
CA ILE A 103 -8.51 -2.05 8.38
C ILE A 103 -7.73 -1.83 9.68
N VAL A 104 -6.87 -0.81 9.75
CA VAL A 104 -6.08 -0.48 10.95
C VAL A 104 -6.99 -0.14 12.14
N LYS A 105 -8.10 0.57 11.91
CA LYS A 105 -9.09 0.94 12.93
C LYS A 105 -10.01 -0.22 13.34
N GLY A 106 -9.97 -1.35 12.63
CA GLY A 106 -10.87 -2.48 12.85
C GLY A 106 -12.32 -2.20 12.46
N THR A 107 -12.56 -1.20 11.61
CA THR A 107 -13.90 -0.83 11.12
C THR A 107 -14.21 -1.41 9.74
N SER A 108 -13.24 -2.06 9.10
CA SER A 108 -13.38 -2.72 7.82
C SER A 108 -13.87 -4.17 7.96
N PHE A 109 -14.60 -4.66 6.95
CA PHE A 109 -14.91 -6.08 6.76
C PHE A 109 -13.75 -6.84 6.06
N ILE A 110 -12.67 -6.13 5.76
CA ILE A 110 -11.40 -6.66 5.26
C ILE A 110 -10.43 -6.76 6.45
N SER A 111 -9.69 -7.86 6.55
CA SER A 111 -8.72 -8.08 7.64
C SER A 111 -7.51 -8.89 7.19
N PHE A 112 -6.46 -8.85 8.00
CA PHE A 112 -5.27 -9.70 7.88
C PHE A 112 -5.24 -10.64 9.08
N GLU A 113 -5.22 -11.94 8.85
CA GLU A 113 -5.24 -12.94 9.92
C GLU A 113 -3.95 -12.87 10.75
N ASP A 114 -4.08 -12.89 12.09
CA ASP A 114 -2.97 -12.84 13.05
C ASP A 114 -2.00 -11.64 12.92
N ALA A 115 -2.35 -10.61 12.13
CA ALA A 115 -1.60 -9.37 12.08
C ALA A 115 -1.97 -8.48 13.28
N LEU A 116 -0.97 -8.12 14.08
CA LEU A 116 -1.10 -7.18 15.19
C LEU A 116 -1.31 -5.76 14.62
N THR A 117 -2.50 -5.19 14.81
CA THR A 117 -2.85 -3.80 14.47
C THR A 117 -2.23 -2.78 15.45
N GLY A 118 -0.93 -2.89 15.69
CA GLY A 118 -0.26 -2.23 16.82
C GLY A 118 0.50 -0.93 16.52
N ARG A 119 0.85 -0.62 15.27
CA ARG A 119 1.45 0.68 14.96
C ARG A 119 0.35 1.75 14.80
N PRO A 120 0.49 2.96 15.37
CA PRO A 120 -0.41 4.07 15.06
C PRO A 120 -0.34 4.44 13.57
N TRP A 121 -1.44 4.94 13.01
CA TRP A 121 -1.45 5.59 11.70
C TRP A 121 -0.98 7.03 11.92
N ASP A 122 0.26 7.35 11.57
CA ASP A 122 0.81 8.71 11.73
C ASP A 122 1.39 9.21 10.41
N VAL A 123 0.62 10.07 9.76
CA VAL A 123 1.02 10.79 8.54
C VAL A 123 2.07 11.85 8.90
N SER A 124 1.99 12.43 10.10
CA SER A 124 2.84 13.53 10.54
C SER A 124 4.31 13.10 10.62
N ASP A 125 4.57 11.88 11.09
CA ASP A 125 5.91 11.28 11.14
C ASP A 125 6.59 11.21 9.77
N ILE A 126 5.81 11.01 8.70
CA ILE A 126 6.33 10.98 7.32
C ILE A 126 6.61 12.40 6.80
N LEU A 127 5.84 13.38 7.27
CA LEU A 127 5.94 14.77 6.84
C LEU A 127 7.11 15.54 7.48
N VAL A 128 7.66 15.06 8.61
CA VAL A 128 8.81 15.71 9.27
C VAL A 128 10.01 15.77 8.32
N GLY A 129 10.42 17.00 7.95
CA GLY A 129 11.59 17.27 7.11
C GLY A 129 11.39 17.05 5.60
N ARG A 130 10.14 16.93 5.13
CA ARG A 130 9.80 16.74 3.70
C ARG A 130 9.06 17.92 3.06
N ASP A 131 8.93 19.00 3.80
CA ASP A 131 8.20 20.24 3.49
C ASP A 131 8.81 21.08 2.35
N ALA A 132 10.06 20.82 1.96
CA ALA A 132 10.75 21.52 0.87
C ALA A 132 11.22 20.62 -0.28
N LEU A 133 10.77 19.36 -0.33
CA LEU A 133 11.22 18.41 -1.35
C LEU A 133 10.49 18.63 -2.68
N SER A 134 11.24 18.59 -3.78
CA SER A 134 10.64 18.44 -5.11
C SER A 134 9.98 17.07 -5.25
N PHE A 135 9.10 16.91 -6.26
CA PHE A 135 8.45 15.63 -6.55
C PHE A 135 9.44 14.47 -6.68
N GLN A 136 10.55 14.67 -7.40
CA GLN A 136 11.59 13.66 -7.55
C GLN A 136 12.27 13.31 -6.22
N GLN A 137 12.54 14.31 -5.38
CA GLN A 137 13.18 14.08 -4.07
C GLN A 137 12.24 13.37 -3.09
N TRP A 138 10.94 13.64 -3.19
CA TRP A 138 9.91 12.93 -2.43
C TRP A 138 9.90 11.45 -2.83
N ASP A 139 9.85 11.18 -4.14
CA ASP A 139 9.79 9.82 -4.70
C ASP A 139 11.04 9.00 -4.34
N GLU A 140 12.23 9.60 -4.47
CA GLU A 140 13.49 8.98 -4.04
C GLU A 140 13.55 8.72 -2.53
N SER A 141 12.96 9.60 -1.71
CA SER A 141 12.91 9.43 -0.26
C SER A 141 12.01 8.27 0.15
N VAL A 142 10.90 8.06 -0.56
CA VAL A 142 10.02 6.91 -0.33
C VAL A 142 10.62 5.62 -0.84
N ALA A 143 11.23 5.62 -2.02
CA ALA A 143 11.96 4.46 -2.52
C ALA A 143 13.05 3.99 -1.53
N LYS A 144 13.78 4.92 -0.89
CA LYS A 144 14.75 4.59 0.17
C LYS A 144 14.10 4.06 1.45
N SER A 145 12.95 4.58 1.83
CA SER A 145 12.22 4.15 3.04
C SER A 145 11.53 2.80 2.89
N CYS A 146 11.18 2.41 1.66
CA CYS A 146 10.63 1.10 1.30
C CYS A 146 11.73 0.05 0.99
N SER A 147 12.99 0.47 0.85
CA SER A 147 14.11 -0.44 0.62
C SER A 147 14.46 -1.17 1.91
N LEU A 148 14.20 -2.49 1.97
CA LEU A 148 14.67 -3.35 3.05
C LEU A 148 16.21 -3.27 3.18
N PRO A 149 16.78 -3.49 4.38
CA PRO A 149 18.22 -3.66 4.53
C PRO A 149 18.65 -4.89 3.71
N GLY A 150 19.33 -4.67 2.59
CA GLY A 150 19.77 -5.72 1.66
C GLY A 150 19.00 -5.83 0.34
N GLY A 151 17.93 -5.04 0.14
CA GLY A 151 17.20 -4.97 -1.13
C GLY A 151 17.86 -4.00 -2.12
N SER A 152 18.84 -4.46 -2.90
CA SER A 152 19.32 -3.69 -4.05
C SER A 152 18.22 -3.58 -5.11
N ARG A 153 17.65 -2.37 -5.30
CA ARG A 153 16.97 -1.97 -6.53
C ARG A 153 18.06 -1.80 -7.61
N ALA A 154 18.42 -2.90 -8.26
CA ALA A 154 19.10 -2.84 -9.55
C ALA A 154 18.07 -2.33 -10.58
N GLY A 155 18.34 -1.18 -11.21
CA GLY A 155 17.48 -0.71 -12.30
C GLY A 155 17.53 0.78 -12.62
N ARG A 156 18.71 1.42 -12.66
CA ARG A 156 18.85 2.63 -13.50
C ARG A 156 19.05 2.17 -14.94
N ALA A 157 17.96 2.04 -15.70
CA ALA A 157 18.03 2.18 -17.14
C ALA A 157 18.11 3.69 -17.44
N LEU A 158 19.33 4.23 -17.46
CA LEU A 158 19.61 5.47 -18.17
C LEU A 158 19.54 5.13 -19.65
N VAL A 159 18.45 5.52 -20.31
CA VAL A 159 18.41 5.60 -21.76
C VAL A 159 19.17 6.87 -22.13
N ALA A 160 20.31 6.68 -22.80
CA ALA A 160 21.00 7.72 -23.55
C ALA A 160 20.37 7.88 -24.94
#